data_AF-A0A7Y1YUH6-F1
#
_entry.id   AF-A0A7Y1YUH6-F1
#
_cell.length_a   1.000
_cell.length_b   1.000
_cell.length_c   1.000
_cell.angle_alpha   90.00
_cell.angle_beta   90.00
_cell.angle_gamma   90.00
#
_symmetry.space_group_name_H-M   'P 1'
#
loop_
_entity.id
_entity.type
_entity.pdbx_description
1 polymer ?
#
loop_
_entity_poly.entity_id
_entity_poly.type
_entity_poly.pdbx_seq_one_letter_code
_entity_poly.pdbx_strand_id
1 'polypeptide(L)'
;MKNQRTKDIIIYGVFDFLMALLAWACFFAYRKKEENGFFDWQMLDDRNFYVGIVLIPLGWVLLYSIFDEYRDLYRKSRLKTFARTFWLILVGVLFLFFTLILDDTVINYRGYIESFVVLFILQFFLTILSRSILLTRASRRLKAGLVQYATIIIGGNERALEMYQEVSNLRKGLGYKFLGFIDANGQSTNELSKYLPKLGHIDEIGQVIEEQKIEDVIIAIETSEHGKLKSILDTLFDYKDQILVKIIPDMYDIMLGTVKMNHVYGAVLIEIEQGLMPK
;
A
#
# COMPACT_ATOMS: atom_id res chain seq x y z
N MET A 1 5.14 -0.27 17.42
CA MET A 1 5.25 -0.74 16.02
C MET A 1 4.59 0.23 15.02
N LYS A 2 3.39 0.76 15.31
CA LYS A 2 2.73 1.82 14.51
C LYS A 2 3.66 3.00 14.17
N ASN A 3 4.38 3.54 15.16
CA ASN A 3 5.34 4.64 14.96
C ASN A 3 6.51 4.32 14.00
N GLN A 4 6.94 3.06 13.89
CA GLN A 4 7.99 2.69 12.93
C GLN A 4 7.45 2.72 11.49
N ARG A 5 6.24 2.20 11.28
CA ARG A 5 5.58 2.23 9.96
C ARG A 5 5.30 3.66 9.50
N THR A 6 4.86 4.54 10.39
CA THR A 6 4.69 5.98 10.08
C THR A 6 6.01 6.63 9.65
N LYS A 7 7.13 6.31 10.32
CA LYS A 7 8.46 6.78 9.89
C LYS A 7 8.83 6.29 8.50
N ASP A 8 8.55 5.02 8.18
CA ASP A 8 8.84 4.46 6.85
C ASP A 8 8.02 5.15 5.75
N ILE A 9 6.78 5.58 6.04
CA ILE A 9 5.96 6.38 5.12
C ILE A 9 6.56 7.77 4.90
N ILE A 10 7.01 8.44 5.97
CA ILE A 10 7.68 9.76 5.85
C ILE A 10 8.96 9.63 5.02
N ILE A 11 9.77 8.60 5.30
CA ILE A 11 10.98 8.31 4.51
C ILE A 11 10.60 8.13 3.04
N TYR A 12 9.55 7.38 2.74
CA TYR A 12 9.07 7.20 1.37
C TYR A 12 8.73 8.52 0.67
N GLY A 13 8.00 9.42 1.35
CA GLY A 13 7.71 10.76 0.81
C GLY A 13 8.95 11.64 0.63
N VAL A 14 9.92 11.58 1.54
CA VAL A 14 11.20 12.30 1.41
C VAL A 14 12.00 11.79 0.21
N PHE A 15 12.05 10.48 -0.02
CA PHE A 15 12.70 9.91 -1.20
C PHE A 15 12.00 10.32 -2.49
N ASP A 16 10.66 10.36 -2.52
CA ASP A 16 9.92 10.88 -3.68
C ASP A 16 10.31 12.34 -3.99
N PHE A 17 10.40 13.19 -2.96
CA PHE A 17 10.87 14.57 -3.12
C PHE A 17 12.30 14.66 -3.65
N LEU A 18 13.23 13.91 -3.04
CA LEU A 18 14.65 13.92 -3.43
C LEU A 18 14.85 13.41 -4.86
N MET A 19 14.10 12.39 -5.29
CA MET A 19 14.19 11.88 -6.66
C MET A 19 13.60 12.85 -7.67
N ALA A 20 12.49 13.53 -7.34
CA ALA A 20 11.94 14.58 -8.20
C ALA A 20 12.89 15.78 -8.32
N LEU A 21 13.56 16.15 -7.22
CA LEU A 21 14.58 17.19 -7.22
C LEU A 21 15.78 16.81 -8.11
N LEU A 22 16.29 15.59 -7.95
CA LEU A 22 17.40 15.09 -8.76
C LEU A 22 17.02 15.00 -10.25
N ALA A 23 15.82 14.51 -10.55
CA ALA A 23 15.31 14.42 -11.92
C ALA A 23 15.24 15.80 -12.58
N TRP A 24 14.71 16.79 -11.87
CA TRP A 24 14.62 18.16 -12.38
C TRP A 24 16.01 18.80 -12.57
N ALA A 25 16.91 18.62 -11.60
CA ALA A 25 18.28 19.12 -11.71
C ALA A 25 19.01 18.52 -12.92
N CYS A 26 18.90 17.20 -13.12
CA CYS A 26 19.46 16.52 -14.29
C CYS A 26 18.83 17.00 -15.60
N PHE A 27 17.51 17.19 -15.63
CA PHE A 27 16.80 17.70 -16.81
C PHE A 27 17.23 19.13 -17.17
N PHE A 28 17.34 20.01 -16.18
CA PHE A 28 17.78 21.39 -16.40
C PHE A 28 19.22 21.45 -16.94
N ALA A 29 20.11 20.61 -16.40
CA ALA A 29 21.48 20.48 -16.89
C ALA A 29 21.55 19.95 -18.33
N TYR A 30 20.70 18.96 -18.67
CA TYR A 30 20.58 18.45 -20.04
C TYR A 30 20.16 19.56 -21.00
N ARG A 31 19.17 20.37 -20.63
CA ARG A 31 18.66 21.45 -21.47
C ARG A 31 19.67 22.57 -21.69
N LYS A 32 20.37 23.01 -20.63
CA LYS A 32 21.45 24.00 -20.76
C LYS A 32 22.59 23.52 -21.65
N LYS A 33 22.90 22.22 -21.61
CA LYS A 33 23.89 21.61 -22.51
C LYS A 33 23.43 21.64 -23.97
N GLU A 34 22.14 21.42 -24.23
CA GLU A 34 21.57 21.50 -25.58
C GLU A 34 21.60 22.94 -26.13
N GLU A 35 21.33 23.93 -25.27
CA GLU A 35 21.38 25.36 -25.62
C GLU A 35 22.82 25.87 -25.85
N ASN A 36 23.77 25.53 -24.97
CA ASN A 36 25.13 26.07 -24.98
C ASN A 36 26.16 25.18 -25.70
N GLY A 37 25.81 23.92 -26.01
CA GLY A 37 26.71 22.93 -26.61
C GLY A 37 27.72 22.28 -25.65
N PHE A 38 27.92 22.84 -24.46
CA PHE A 38 28.79 22.30 -23.39
C PHE A 38 28.10 22.34 -22.03
N PHE A 39 28.59 21.54 -21.08
CA PHE A 39 28.11 21.56 -19.71
C PHE A 39 28.76 22.75 -18.98
N ASP A 40 27.93 23.71 -18.55
CA ASP A 40 28.39 24.89 -17.82
C ASP A 40 27.73 24.97 -16.44
N TRP A 41 28.52 25.24 -15.41
CA TRP A 41 28.07 25.44 -14.04
C TRP A 41 27.33 26.77 -13.84
N GLN A 42 27.37 27.67 -14.84
CA GLN A 42 26.56 28.91 -14.88
C GLN A 42 25.04 28.65 -14.75
N MET A 43 24.58 27.40 -14.90
CA MET A 43 23.19 27.05 -14.56
C MET A 43 22.82 27.38 -13.09
N LEU A 44 23.80 27.40 -12.19
CA LEU A 44 23.60 27.72 -10.78
C LEU A 44 23.37 29.21 -10.56
N ASP A 45 23.68 30.08 -11.52
CA ASP A 45 23.40 31.51 -11.43
C ASP A 45 22.01 31.86 -12.00
N ASP A 46 21.33 30.89 -12.62
CA ASP A 46 20.01 31.07 -13.22
C ASP A 46 18.90 31.04 -12.15
N ARG A 47 18.16 32.14 -12.00
CA ARG A 47 17.04 32.23 -11.07
C ARG A 47 15.97 31.17 -11.36
N ASN A 48 15.76 30.81 -12.62
CA ASN A 48 14.75 29.81 -13.02
C ASN A 48 15.13 28.40 -12.53
N PHE A 49 16.43 28.12 -12.39
CA PHE A 49 16.90 26.86 -11.80
C PHE A 49 16.43 26.71 -10.35
N TYR A 50 16.65 27.74 -9.51
CA TYR A 50 16.25 27.72 -8.10
C TYR A 50 14.72 27.70 -7.92
N VAL A 51 13.98 28.39 -8.78
CA VAL A 51 12.50 28.33 -8.74
C VAL A 51 12.04 26.92 -9.11
N GLY A 52 12.58 26.33 -10.18
CA GLY A 52 12.22 24.99 -10.63
C GLY A 52 12.59 23.88 -9.63
N ILE A 53 13.78 23.93 -9.02
CA ILE A 53 14.26 22.90 -8.09
C ILE A 53 13.43 22.84 -6.78
N VAL A 54 12.68 23.90 -6.47
CA VAL A 54 11.76 23.93 -5.33
C VAL A 54 10.33 23.64 -5.78
N LEU A 55 9.81 24.37 -6.77
CA LEU A 55 8.39 24.27 -7.16
C LEU A 55 8.05 22.92 -7.80
N ILE A 56 8.92 22.39 -8.66
CA ILE A 56 8.62 21.17 -9.41
C ILE A 56 8.57 19.94 -8.49
N PRO A 57 9.56 19.71 -7.60
CA PRO A 57 9.47 18.60 -6.65
C PRO A 57 8.30 18.73 -5.66
N LEU A 58 7.97 19.94 -5.23
CA LEU A 58 6.77 20.18 -4.40
C LEU A 58 5.49 19.82 -5.16
N GLY A 59 5.38 20.22 -6.42
CA GLY A 59 4.26 19.85 -7.29
C GLY A 59 4.11 18.33 -7.44
N TRP A 60 5.21 17.61 -7.62
CA TRP A 60 5.20 16.14 -7.66
C TRP A 60 4.74 15.52 -6.34
N VAL A 61 5.25 15.99 -5.21
CA VAL A 61 4.83 15.48 -3.89
C VAL A 61 3.34 15.75 -3.65
N LEU A 62 2.83 16.92 -4.04
CA LEU A 62 1.40 17.22 -3.97
C LEU A 62 0.57 16.29 -4.86
N LEU A 63 1.00 16.09 -6.11
CA LEU A 63 0.34 15.18 -7.05
C LEU A 63 0.29 13.76 -6.48
N TYR A 64 1.41 13.26 -5.95
CA TYR A 64 1.45 11.95 -5.32
C TYR A 64 0.59 11.91 -4.06
N SER A 65 0.60 12.94 -3.22
CA SER A 65 -0.21 12.96 -1.99
C SER A 65 -1.72 12.90 -2.26
N ILE A 66 -2.18 13.43 -3.39
CA ILE A 66 -3.59 13.43 -3.78
C ILE A 66 -3.99 12.09 -4.41
N PHE A 67 -3.15 11.56 -5.31
CA PHE A 67 -3.52 10.42 -6.16
C PHE A 67 -2.86 9.09 -5.77
N ASP A 68 -1.86 9.10 -4.90
CA ASP A 68 -1.22 7.89 -4.38
C ASP A 68 -1.67 7.60 -2.94
N GLU A 69 -1.90 6.32 -2.66
CA GLU A 69 -2.38 5.87 -1.36
C GLU A 69 -1.20 5.80 -0.37
N TYR A 70 -0.94 6.88 0.37
CA TYR A 70 0.04 6.90 1.46
C TYR A 70 -0.48 6.27 2.77
N ARG A 71 -1.34 5.26 2.68
CA ARG A 71 -1.97 4.65 3.87
C ARG A 71 -1.11 3.57 4.52
N ASP A 72 -0.54 2.67 3.73
CA ASP A 72 0.33 1.61 4.26
C ASP A 72 1.34 1.11 3.23
N LEU A 73 2.63 1.38 3.48
CA LEU A 73 3.74 0.96 2.63
C LEU A 73 3.88 -0.56 2.51
N TYR A 74 3.54 -1.30 3.58
CA TYR A 74 3.80 -2.73 3.70
C TYR A 74 2.72 -3.58 3.04
N ARG A 75 1.56 -2.99 2.76
CA ARG A 75 0.42 -3.62 2.06
C ARG A 75 0.34 -3.21 0.58
N LYS A 76 1.19 -2.29 0.12
CA LYS A 76 1.20 -1.86 -1.29
C LYS A 76 1.57 -3.01 -2.24
N SER A 77 0.75 -3.18 -3.27
CA SER A 77 1.10 -4.02 -4.42
C SER A 77 2.16 -3.32 -5.28
N ARG A 78 3.24 -4.03 -5.59
CA ARG A 78 4.34 -3.52 -6.43
C ARG A 78 3.88 -3.19 -7.84
N LEU A 79 3.05 -4.06 -8.42
CA LEU A 79 2.53 -3.88 -9.78
C LEU A 79 1.55 -2.69 -9.84
N LYS A 80 0.64 -2.58 -8.87
CA LYS A 80 -0.26 -1.41 -8.77
C LYS A 80 0.54 -0.12 -8.58
N THR A 81 1.59 -0.14 -7.76
CA THR A 81 2.46 1.02 -7.54
C THR A 81 3.18 1.43 -8.83
N PHE A 82 3.71 0.47 -9.60
CA PHE A 82 4.35 0.73 -10.89
C PHE A 82 3.38 1.38 -11.87
N ALA A 83 2.22 0.75 -12.10
CA ALA A 83 1.22 1.24 -13.05
C ALA A 83 0.71 2.64 -12.67
N ARG A 84 0.42 2.87 -11.38
CA ARG A 84 0.00 4.17 -10.88
C ARG A 84 1.08 5.23 -11.05
N THR A 85 2.33 4.90 -10.70
CA THR A 85 3.47 5.83 -10.84
C THR A 85 3.68 6.20 -12.31
N PHE A 86 3.57 5.24 -13.24
CA PHE A 86 3.66 5.49 -14.68
C PHE A 86 2.62 6.52 -15.14
N TRP A 87 1.34 6.31 -14.80
CA TRP A 87 0.27 7.22 -15.21
C TRP A 87 0.38 8.60 -14.57
N LEU A 88 0.73 8.67 -13.28
CA LEU A 88 0.92 9.96 -12.60
C LEU A 88 2.07 10.75 -13.21
N ILE A 89 3.19 10.09 -13.51
CA ILE A 89 4.33 10.75 -14.13
C ILE A 89 4.02 11.15 -15.57
N LEU A 90 3.32 10.31 -16.33
CA LEU A 90 2.90 10.66 -17.69
C LEU A 90 2.03 11.92 -17.69
N VAL A 91 1.00 11.97 -16.85
CA VAL A 91 0.09 13.13 -16.75
C VAL A 91 0.82 14.36 -16.22
N GLY A 92 1.65 14.21 -15.19
CA GLY A 92 2.40 15.33 -14.62
C GLY A 92 3.43 15.91 -15.59
N VAL A 93 4.15 15.06 -16.34
CA VAL A 93 5.10 15.52 -17.37
C VAL A 93 4.36 16.15 -18.55
N LEU A 94 3.20 15.62 -18.96
CA LEU A 94 2.35 16.28 -19.96
C LEU A 94 1.92 17.68 -19.49
N PHE A 95 1.54 17.82 -18.22
CA PHE A 95 1.18 19.13 -17.65
C PHE A 95 2.37 20.10 -17.65
N LEU A 96 3.56 19.65 -17.23
CA LEU A 96 4.78 20.47 -17.29
C LEU A 96 5.17 20.82 -18.73
N PHE A 97 4.94 19.90 -19.66
CA PHE A 97 5.21 20.12 -21.07
C PHE A 97 4.38 21.28 -21.63
N PHE A 98 3.06 21.29 -21.38
CA PHE A 98 2.20 22.38 -21.86
C PHE A 98 2.40 23.72 -21.14
N THR A 99 2.88 23.70 -19.90
CA THR A 99 3.00 24.92 -19.08
C THR A 99 4.38 25.57 -19.12
N LEU A 100 5.45 24.79 -19.16
CA LEU A 100 6.83 25.28 -19.08
C LEU A 100 7.61 25.09 -20.38
N ILE A 101 7.38 23.98 -21.08
CA ILE A 101 8.18 23.63 -22.25
C ILE A 101 7.62 24.34 -23.50
N LEU A 102 6.30 24.54 -23.59
CA LEU A 102 5.67 25.17 -24.75
C LEU A 102 5.95 26.67 -24.89
N ASP A 103 6.20 27.37 -23.78
CA ASP A 103 6.48 28.81 -23.74
C ASP A 103 7.94 29.13 -24.10
N ASP A 104 8.79 28.10 -24.19
CA ASP A 104 10.18 28.25 -24.56
C ASP A 104 10.36 28.33 -26.07
N THR A 105 11.16 29.29 -26.54
CA THR A 105 11.42 29.54 -27.96
C THR A 105 12.37 28.49 -28.54
N VAL A 106 11.92 27.23 -28.61
CA VAL A 106 12.67 26.17 -29.29
C VAL A 106 12.38 26.27 -30.77
N ILE A 107 13.41 26.60 -31.55
CA ILE A 107 13.34 26.81 -33.00
C ILE A 107 12.94 25.52 -33.76
N ASN A 108 13.00 24.34 -33.11
CA ASN A 108 12.75 23.03 -33.70
C ASN A 108 11.78 22.16 -32.88
N TYR A 109 10.71 21.68 -33.53
CA TYR A 109 9.72 20.75 -32.97
C TYR A 109 10.33 19.46 -32.35
N ARG A 110 11.48 19.00 -32.86
CA ARG A 110 12.19 17.82 -32.33
C ARG A 110 12.67 18.01 -30.89
N GLY A 111 13.15 19.20 -30.52
CA GLY A 111 13.67 19.48 -29.18
C GLY A 111 12.60 19.38 -28.09
N TYR A 112 11.34 19.70 -28.43
CA TYR A 112 10.21 19.54 -27.51
C TYR A 112 9.92 18.06 -27.18
N ILE A 113 9.91 17.19 -28.20
CA ILE A 113 9.70 15.75 -27.98
C ILE A 113 10.87 15.15 -27.20
N GLU A 114 12.11 15.52 -27.52
CA GLU A 114 13.29 15.05 -26.81
C GLU A 114 13.27 15.48 -25.34
N SER A 115 12.97 16.76 -25.06
CA SER A 115 12.82 17.27 -23.69
C SER A 115 11.74 16.55 -22.90
N PHE A 116 10.57 16.31 -23.52
CA PHE A 116 9.49 15.54 -22.91
C PHE A 116 9.94 14.12 -22.53
N VAL A 117 10.58 13.41 -23.48
CA VAL A 117 11.03 12.03 -23.28
C VAL A 117 12.12 11.96 -22.21
N VAL A 118 13.09 12.87 -22.22
CA VAL A 118 14.17 12.92 -21.24
C VAL A 118 13.62 13.21 -19.84
N LEU A 119 12.74 14.20 -19.69
CA LEU A 119 12.11 14.50 -18.40
C LEU A 119 11.28 13.32 -17.89
N PHE A 120 10.48 12.70 -18.77
CA PHE A 120 9.70 11.51 -18.43
C PHE A 120 10.59 10.35 -17.96
N ILE A 121 11.65 10.04 -18.70
CA ILE A 121 12.59 8.96 -18.35
C ILE A 121 13.27 9.27 -17.02
N LEU A 122 13.84 10.46 -16.85
CA LEU A 122 14.53 10.83 -15.61
C LEU A 122 13.60 10.73 -14.40
N GLN A 123 12.41 11.34 -14.49
CA GLN A 123 11.43 11.33 -13.41
C GLN A 123 10.94 9.91 -13.12
N PHE A 124 10.55 9.15 -14.16
CA PHE A 124 10.02 7.80 -14.00
C PHE A 124 11.03 6.84 -13.42
N PHE A 125 12.23 6.77 -13.99
CA PHE A 125 13.25 5.81 -13.57
C PHE A 125 13.78 6.10 -12.16
N LEU A 126 14.06 7.36 -11.81
CA LEU A 126 14.51 7.71 -10.46
C LEU A 126 13.43 7.43 -9.41
N THR A 127 12.18 7.82 -9.70
CA THR A 127 11.05 7.57 -8.80
C THR A 127 10.79 6.08 -8.63
N ILE A 128 10.69 5.31 -9.72
CA ILE A 128 10.38 3.88 -9.61
C ILE A 128 11.51 3.07 -8.98
N LEU A 129 12.77 3.46 -9.22
CA LEU A 129 13.93 2.80 -8.62
C LEU A 129 13.92 2.98 -7.09
N SER A 130 13.77 4.22 -6.62
CA SER A 130 13.69 4.51 -5.18
C SER A 130 12.50 3.79 -4.52
N ARG A 131 11.30 3.88 -5.11
CA ARG A 131 10.10 3.20 -4.62
C ARG A 131 10.27 1.68 -4.58
N SER A 132 10.90 1.08 -5.60
CA SER A 132 11.15 -0.35 -5.66
C SER A 132 12.11 -0.83 -4.58
N ILE A 133 13.16 -0.05 -4.28
CA ILE A 133 14.10 -0.34 -3.19
C ILE A 133 13.36 -0.29 -1.84
N LEU A 134 12.58 0.76 -1.59
CA LEU A 134 11.84 0.94 -0.34
C LEU A 134 10.78 -0.14 -0.13
N LEU A 135 10.00 -0.46 -1.16
CA LEU A 135 9.00 -1.55 -1.11
C LEU A 135 9.65 -2.92 -0.91
N THR A 136 10.83 -3.14 -1.50
CA THR A 136 11.59 -4.39 -1.29
C THR A 136 12.06 -4.48 0.15
N ARG A 137 12.58 -3.39 0.72
CA ARG A 137 12.99 -3.33 2.14
C ARG A 137 11.81 -3.56 3.07
N ALA A 138 10.68 -2.88 2.84
CA ALA A 138 9.45 -3.06 3.61
C ALA A 138 8.97 -4.52 3.58
N SER A 139 8.90 -5.11 2.38
CA SER A 139 8.51 -6.51 2.18
C SER A 139 9.45 -7.50 2.89
N ARG A 140 10.77 -7.23 2.91
CA ARG A 140 11.73 -8.06 3.66
C ARG A 140 11.52 -7.96 5.17
N ARG A 141 11.29 -6.76 5.70
CA ARG A 141 11.01 -6.54 7.13
C ARG A 141 9.72 -7.22 7.58
N LEU A 142 8.67 -7.18 6.76
CA LEU A 142 7.42 -7.90 6.98
C LEU A 142 7.67 -9.41 7.06
N LYS A 143 8.36 -9.97 6.06
CA LYS A 143 8.67 -11.41 5.97
C LYS A 143 9.58 -11.91 7.08
N ALA A 144 10.42 -11.03 7.62
CA ALA A 144 11.29 -11.30 8.76
C ALA A 144 10.58 -11.14 10.12
N GLY A 145 9.29 -10.78 10.14
CA GLY A 145 8.52 -10.59 11.38
C GLY A 145 8.86 -9.30 12.16
N LEU A 146 9.69 -8.41 11.59
CA LEU A 146 10.07 -7.14 12.24
C LEU A 146 8.92 -6.13 12.24
N VAL A 147 7.94 -6.32 11.35
CA VAL A 147 6.73 -5.52 11.26
C VAL A 147 5.56 -6.48 11.24
N GLN A 148 4.60 -6.25 12.13
CA GLN A 148 3.40 -7.04 12.27
C GLN A 148 2.21 -6.14 12.61
N TYR A 149 1.02 -6.64 12.35
CA TYR A 149 -0.29 -6.03 12.58
C TYR A 149 -0.98 -6.78 13.71
N ALA A 150 -1.58 -6.06 14.64
CA ALA A 150 -2.40 -6.68 15.68
C ALA A 150 -3.59 -7.38 15.02
N THR A 151 -3.68 -8.70 15.16
CA THR A 151 -4.64 -9.53 14.43
C THR A 151 -5.51 -10.33 15.40
N ILE A 152 -6.81 -10.37 15.17
CA ILE A 152 -7.73 -11.30 15.83
C ILE A 152 -8.36 -12.25 14.82
N ILE A 153 -8.78 -13.41 15.31
CA ILE A 153 -9.55 -14.39 14.54
C ILE A 153 -10.98 -14.41 15.09
N ILE A 154 -11.99 -14.37 14.23
CA ILE A 154 -13.40 -14.56 14.60
C ILE A 154 -13.78 -15.99 14.20
N GLY A 155 -14.14 -16.80 15.19
CA GLY A 155 -14.26 -18.25 15.08
C GLY A 155 -13.18 -18.97 15.89
N GLY A 156 -13.57 -20.04 16.59
CA GLY A 156 -12.68 -20.85 17.44
C GLY A 156 -12.62 -22.33 17.03
N ASN A 157 -13.22 -22.68 15.89
CA ASN A 157 -13.36 -24.05 15.40
C ASN A 157 -12.10 -24.61 14.74
N GLU A 158 -12.20 -25.81 14.19
CA GLU A 158 -11.11 -26.51 13.50
C GLU A 158 -10.59 -25.70 12.29
N ARG A 159 -11.47 -25.08 11.49
CA ARG A 159 -11.07 -24.20 10.37
C ARG A 159 -10.21 -23.03 10.83
N ALA A 160 -10.58 -22.38 11.93
CA ALA A 160 -9.81 -21.29 12.52
C ALA A 160 -8.45 -21.77 13.02
N LEU A 161 -8.39 -22.97 13.60
CA LEU A 161 -7.14 -23.60 14.05
C LEU A 161 -6.22 -23.97 12.89
N GLU A 162 -6.74 -24.60 11.83
CA GLU A 162 -5.99 -24.98 10.63
C GLU A 162 -5.34 -23.75 9.99
N MET A 163 -6.11 -22.67 9.80
CA MET A 163 -5.58 -21.41 9.26
C MET A 163 -4.52 -20.80 10.17
N TYR A 164 -4.76 -20.76 11.48
CA TYR A 164 -3.78 -20.26 12.43
C TYR A 164 -2.47 -21.05 12.35
N GLN A 165 -2.54 -22.39 12.32
CA GLN A 165 -1.37 -23.25 12.22
C GLN A 165 -0.65 -23.08 10.89
N GLU A 166 -1.39 -23.05 9.78
CA GLU A 166 -0.83 -22.85 8.44
C GLU A 166 -0.05 -21.54 8.37
N VAL A 167 -0.67 -20.44 8.78
CA VAL A 167 -0.07 -19.10 8.80
C VAL A 167 1.14 -19.03 9.75
N SER A 168 1.02 -19.63 10.94
CA SER A 168 2.07 -19.58 11.96
C SER A 168 3.29 -20.43 11.60
N ASN A 169 3.09 -21.50 10.83
CA ASN A 169 4.16 -22.40 10.37
C ASN A 169 4.89 -21.89 9.12
N LEU A 170 4.47 -20.77 8.53
CA LEU A 170 5.14 -20.22 7.36
C LEU A 170 6.55 -19.72 7.71
N ARG A 171 7.52 -20.20 6.93
CA ARG A 171 8.93 -19.78 7.03
C ARG A 171 9.15 -18.29 6.81
N LYS A 172 8.21 -17.62 6.14
CA LYS A 172 8.18 -16.17 5.91
C LYS A 172 6.90 -15.63 6.52
N GLY A 173 7.03 -14.74 7.49
CA GLY A 173 5.87 -14.15 8.17
C GLY A 173 5.00 -13.36 7.19
N LEU A 174 3.68 -13.46 7.37
CA LEU A 174 2.69 -12.65 6.66
C LEU A 174 2.44 -11.29 7.31
N GLY A 175 3.10 -11.03 8.44
CA GLY A 175 2.94 -9.81 9.22
C GLY A 175 1.77 -9.88 10.19
N TYR A 176 1.15 -11.03 10.45
CA TYR A 176 0.14 -11.13 11.49
C TYR A 176 0.80 -11.28 12.86
N LYS A 177 0.24 -10.59 13.85
CA LYS A 177 0.49 -10.80 15.27
C LYS A 177 -0.84 -11.17 15.91
N PHE A 178 -1.12 -12.47 15.97
CA PHE A 178 -2.33 -12.98 16.58
C PHE A 178 -2.35 -12.67 18.08
N LEU A 179 -3.35 -11.88 18.50
CA LEU A 179 -3.54 -11.50 19.91
C LEU A 179 -4.56 -12.39 20.62
N GLY A 180 -5.47 -13.01 19.86
CA GLY A 180 -6.50 -13.88 20.41
C GLY A 180 -7.61 -14.15 19.41
N PHE A 181 -8.69 -14.76 19.89
CA PHE A 181 -9.86 -15.07 19.07
C PHE A 181 -11.19 -14.68 19.73
N ILE A 182 -12.21 -14.46 18.90
CA ILE A 182 -13.59 -14.21 19.29
C ILE A 182 -14.40 -15.47 19.05
N ASP A 183 -15.11 -15.93 20.08
CA ASP A 183 -15.95 -17.11 20.01
C ASP A 183 -17.31 -16.77 19.39
N ALA A 184 -17.55 -17.35 18.20
CA ALA A 184 -18.77 -17.11 17.45
C ALA A 184 -19.99 -17.88 17.97
N ASN A 185 -19.80 -19.01 18.67
CA ASN A 185 -20.89 -19.94 18.97
C ASN A 185 -21.07 -20.29 20.45
N GLY A 186 -20.10 -20.03 21.32
CA GLY A 186 -20.19 -20.26 22.77
C GLY A 186 -20.31 -21.72 23.21
N GLN A 187 -20.62 -22.63 22.27
CA GLN A 187 -20.86 -24.06 22.48
C GLN A 187 -19.81 -24.95 21.78
N SER A 188 -18.83 -24.35 21.09
CA SER A 188 -17.79 -25.13 20.41
C SER A 188 -16.73 -25.60 21.42
N THR A 189 -16.03 -26.70 21.10
CA THR A 189 -14.85 -27.16 21.87
C THR A 189 -13.72 -26.12 21.87
N ASN A 190 -13.83 -25.07 21.05
CA ASN A 190 -12.88 -23.96 20.92
C ASN A 190 -11.44 -24.49 20.82
N GLU A 191 -11.15 -25.33 19.81
CA GLU A 191 -9.82 -25.95 19.62
C GLU A 191 -8.69 -24.90 19.58
N LEU A 192 -8.99 -23.69 19.11
CA LEU A 192 -8.06 -22.56 19.06
C LEU A 192 -7.65 -22.04 20.45
N SER A 193 -8.45 -22.29 21.50
CA SER A 193 -8.17 -21.87 22.88
C SER A 193 -6.89 -22.47 23.47
N LYS A 194 -6.40 -23.58 22.89
CA LYS A 194 -5.12 -24.20 23.23
C LYS A 194 -3.91 -23.36 22.80
N TYR A 195 -4.09 -22.44 21.85
CA TYR A 195 -3.02 -21.68 21.22
C TYR A 195 -3.15 -20.17 21.40
N LEU A 196 -4.37 -19.67 21.45
CA LEU A 196 -4.68 -18.24 21.55
C LEU A 196 -5.70 -18.00 22.66
N PRO A 197 -5.59 -16.88 23.41
CA PRO A 197 -6.59 -16.54 24.41
C PRO A 197 -7.92 -16.19 23.73
N LYS A 198 -9.02 -16.58 24.37
CA LYS A 198 -10.35 -16.09 24.03
C LYS A 198 -10.47 -14.65 24.52
N LEU A 199 -10.73 -13.72 23.61
CA LEU A 199 -10.83 -12.29 23.91
C LEU A 199 -12.27 -11.85 24.20
N GLY A 200 -13.26 -12.64 23.78
CA GLY A 200 -14.66 -12.35 23.99
C GLY A 200 -15.59 -13.12 23.06
N HIS A 201 -16.82 -12.64 22.98
CA HIS A 201 -17.88 -13.08 22.08
C HIS A 201 -18.15 -12.06 20.96
N ILE A 202 -19.05 -12.38 20.03
CA ILE A 202 -19.39 -11.52 18.88
C ILE A 202 -19.79 -10.11 19.34
N ASP A 203 -20.53 -10.01 20.43
CA ASP A 203 -21.03 -8.73 20.94
C ASP A 203 -19.90 -7.83 21.48
N GLU A 204 -18.72 -8.39 21.76
CA GLU A 204 -17.55 -7.70 22.32
C GLU A 204 -16.51 -7.32 21.24
N ILE A 205 -16.77 -7.62 19.95
CA ILE A 205 -15.83 -7.36 18.85
C ILE A 205 -15.36 -5.89 18.83
N GLY A 206 -16.28 -4.93 18.92
CA GLY A 206 -15.96 -3.50 18.88
C GLY A 206 -15.04 -3.08 20.03
N GLN A 207 -15.37 -3.52 21.25
CA GLN A 207 -14.56 -3.26 22.44
C GLN A 207 -13.14 -3.82 22.28
N VAL A 208 -13.01 -5.07 21.83
CA VAL A 208 -11.71 -5.71 21.62
C VAL A 208 -10.88 -4.97 20.56
N ILE A 209 -11.52 -4.50 19.47
CA ILE A 209 -10.85 -3.73 18.43
C ILE A 209 -10.21 -2.46 18.99
N GLU A 210 -10.94 -1.71 19.81
CA GLU A 210 -10.49 -0.45 20.39
C GLU A 210 -9.41 -0.65 21.47
N GLU A 211 -9.66 -1.54 22.42
CA GLU A 211 -8.78 -1.77 23.57
C GLU A 211 -7.43 -2.36 23.14
N GLN A 212 -7.46 -3.36 22.26
CA GLN A 212 -6.27 -4.04 21.78
C GLN A 212 -5.66 -3.38 20.54
N LYS A 213 -6.27 -2.31 20.02
CA LYS A 213 -5.85 -1.57 18.82
C LYS A 213 -5.63 -2.51 17.63
N ILE A 214 -6.65 -3.33 17.37
CA ILE A 214 -6.62 -4.32 16.29
C ILE A 214 -6.52 -3.62 14.93
N GLU A 215 -5.76 -4.23 14.03
CA GLU A 215 -5.52 -3.73 12.67
C GLU A 215 -5.96 -4.74 11.61
N ASP A 216 -6.02 -6.02 11.95
CA ASP A 216 -6.47 -7.10 11.08
C ASP A 216 -7.50 -7.98 11.79
N VAL A 217 -8.56 -8.33 11.07
CA VAL A 217 -9.58 -9.29 11.50
C VAL A 217 -9.68 -10.39 10.47
N ILE A 218 -9.51 -11.64 10.90
CA ILE A 218 -9.70 -12.82 10.05
C ILE A 218 -10.96 -13.55 10.50
N ILE A 219 -11.96 -13.63 9.63
CA ILE A 219 -13.20 -14.35 9.87
C ILE A 219 -13.02 -15.79 9.38
N ALA A 220 -13.10 -16.71 10.32
CA ALA A 220 -12.93 -18.14 10.15
C ALA A 220 -14.11 -18.88 10.79
N ILE A 221 -15.32 -18.53 10.37
CA ILE A 221 -16.57 -19.12 10.86
C ILE A 221 -16.98 -20.34 10.01
N GLU A 222 -17.73 -21.25 10.63
CA GLU A 222 -18.30 -22.41 9.94
C GLU A 222 -19.51 -22.05 9.07
N THR A 223 -19.89 -22.98 8.17
CA THR A 223 -21.12 -22.87 7.36
C THR A 223 -22.37 -22.76 8.26
N SER A 224 -22.37 -23.45 9.41
CA SER A 224 -23.41 -23.38 10.44
C SER A 224 -23.58 -21.99 11.06
N GLU A 225 -22.53 -21.18 11.01
CA GLU A 225 -22.43 -19.85 11.62
C GLU A 225 -22.68 -18.71 10.63
N HIS A 226 -22.96 -19.01 9.35
CA HIS A 226 -23.16 -17.99 8.31
C HIS A 226 -24.29 -17.00 8.64
N GLY A 227 -25.29 -17.41 9.43
CA GLY A 227 -26.34 -16.50 9.93
C GLY A 227 -25.78 -15.34 10.79
N LYS A 228 -24.61 -15.53 11.39
CA LYS A 228 -23.91 -14.52 12.22
C LYS A 228 -22.94 -13.66 11.41
N LEU A 229 -22.57 -14.08 10.20
CA LEU A 229 -21.63 -13.35 9.34
C LEU A 229 -22.08 -11.92 9.13
N LYS A 230 -23.38 -11.71 8.86
CA LYS A 230 -23.94 -10.37 8.66
C LYS A 230 -23.70 -9.49 9.89
N SER A 231 -24.08 -9.95 11.08
CA SER A 231 -23.89 -9.20 12.33
C SER A 231 -22.42 -8.87 12.61
N ILE A 232 -21.52 -9.82 12.29
CA ILE A 232 -20.07 -9.59 12.41
C ILE A 232 -19.64 -8.49 11.44
N LEU A 233 -20.01 -8.59 10.16
CA LEU A 233 -19.67 -7.60 9.14
C LEU A 233 -20.24 -6.22 9.47
N ASP A 234 -21.48 -6.14 9.95
CA ASP A 234 -22.12 -4.89 10.38
C ASP A 234 -21.30 -4.22 11.49
N THR A 235 -20.86 -4.99 12.49
CA THR A 235 -20.00 -4.47 13.57
C THR A 235 -18.63 -4.03 13.04
N LEU A 236 -18.01 -4.82 12.16
CA LEU A 236 -16.70 -4.50 11.59
C LEU A 236 -16.73 -3.29 10.64
N PHE A 237 -17.89 -3.01 10.05
CA PHE A 237 -18.09 -1.87 9.14
C PHE A 237 -17.86 -0.53 9.84
N ASP A 238 -18.25 -0.40 11.10
CA ASP A 238 -18.01 0.81 11.91
C ASP A 238 -16.51 1.10 12.10
N TYR A 239 -15.67 0.07 11.95
CA TYR A 239 -14.21 0.14 12.10
C TYR A 239 -13.46 0.09 10.76
N LYS A 240 -14.13 0.21 9.61
CA LYS A 240 -13.55 0.02 8.27
C LYS A 240 -12.30 0.87 7.97
N ASP A 241 -12.15 2.04 8.58
CA ASP A 241 -10.99 2.91 8.38
C ASP A 241 -9.78 2.52 9.26
N GLN A 242 -9.98 1.61 10.20
CA GLN A 242 -9.00 1.18 11.20
C GLN A 242 -8.51 -0.25 10.96
N ILE A 243 -9.40 -1.13 10.51
CA ILE A 243 -9.12 -2.56 10.35
C ILE A 243 -9.19 -3.02 8.90
N LEU A 244 -8.43 -4.07 8.60
CA LEU A 244 -8.58 -4.85 7.38
C LEU A 244 -9.26 -6.18 7.70
N VAL A 245 -10.34 -6.48 6.98
CA VAL A 245 -11.13 -7.69 7.18
C VAL A 245 -10.80 -8.71 6.09
N LYS A 246 -10.51 -9.93 6.50
CA LYS A 246 -10.29 -11.09 5.61
C LYS A 246 -11.20 -12.22 6.01
N ILE A 247 -11.70 -12.97 5.04
CA ILE A 247 -12.55 -14.15 5.28
C ILE A 247 -11.89 -15.38 4.66
N ILE A 248 -11.98 -16.50 5.35
CA ILE A 248 -11.72 -17.82 4.77
C ILE A 248 -12.98 -18.24 3.99
N PRO A 249 -12.95 -18.30 2.63
CA PRO A 249 -14.11 -18.74 1.85
C PRO A 249 -14.52 -20.17 2.18
N ASP A 250 -15.80 -20.49 1.98
CA ASP A 250 -16.22 -21.88 1.91
C ASP A 250 -15.79 -22.50 0.57
N MET A 251 -15.52 -23.80 0.56
CA MET A 251 -15.17 -24.56 -0.64
C MET A 251 -16.27 -24.46 -1.71
N TYR A 252 -17.53 -24.40 -1.28
CA TYR A 252 -18.68 -24.20 -2.17
C TYR A 252 -18.63 -22.86 -2.91
N ASP A 253 -18.22 -21.78 -2.26
CA ASP A 253 -18.09 -20.45 -2.89
C ASP A 253 -16.96 -20.42 -3.92
N ILE A 254 -15.89 -21.18 -3.67
CA ILE A 254 -14.76 -21.32 -4.60
C ILE A 254 -15.20 -22.08 -5.86
N MET A 255 -15.95 -23.18 -5.70
CA MET A 255 -16.41 -24.01 -6.81
C MET A 255 -17.40 -23.31 -7.73
N LEU A 256 -18.19 -22.36 -7.21
CA LEU A 256 -19.18 -21.59 -7.96
C LEU A 256 -18.59 -20.36 -8.67
N GLY A 257 -17.31 -20.04 -8.48
CA GLY A 257 -16.60 -18.95 -9.19
C GLY A 257 -17.02 -17.53 -8.77
N THR A 258 -17.72 -17.38 -7.64
CA THR A 258 -18.30 -16.11 -7.17
C THR A 258 -17.31 -15.18 -6.46
N VAL A 259 -16.05 -15.60 -6.26
CA VAL A 259 -15.07 -14.87 -5.43
C VAL A 259 -13.75 -14.59 -6.16
N LYS A 260 -13.24 -13.35 -6.05
CA LYS A 260 -11.89 -12.99 -6.50
C LYS A 260 -10.87 -13.53 -5.48
N MET A 261 -10.11 -14.54 -5.90
CA MET A 261 -9.14 -15.23 -5.06
C MET A 261 -7.86 -14.40 -4.85
N ASN A 262 -7.56 -14.04 -3.60
CA ASN A 262 -6.25 -13.51 -3.21
C ASN A 262 -5.44 -14.63 -2.53
N HIS A 263 -4.35 -15.09 -3.17
CA HIS A 263 -3.48 -16.08 -2.55
C HIS A 263 -2.59 -15.43 -1.49
N VAL A 264 -2.78 -15.79 -0.22
CA VAL A 264 -1.86 -15.46 0.86
C VAL A 264 -1.13 -16.74 1.27
N TYR A 265 -0.10 -17.11 0.51
CA TYR A 265 0.86 -18.23 0.74
C TYR A 265 0.38 -19.33 1.70
N GLY A 266 -0.31 -20.35 1.17
CA GLY A 266 -0.85 -21.47 1.94
C GLY A 266 -2.36 -21.32 2.13
N ALA A 267 -2.77 -20.39 2.99
CA ALA A 267 -4.18 -20.17 3.28
C ALA A 267 -4.87 -19.34 2.18
N VAL A 268 -6.03 -19.79 1.73
CA VAL A 268 -6.90 -19.00 0.87
C VAL A 268 -7.64 -18.00 1.75
N LEU A 269 -7.35 -16.71 1.58
CA LEU A 269 -8.03 -15.62 2.27
C LEU A 269 -8.57 -14.65 1.23
N ILE A 270 -9.85 -14.33 1.33
CA ILE A 270 -10.48 -13.30 0.51
C ILE A 270 -10.51 -12.01 1.34
N GLU A 271 -9.94 -10.96 0.77
CA GLU A 271 -10.12 -9.61 1.29
C GLU A 271 -11.50 -9.11 0.85
N ILE A 272 -12.37 -8.78 1.79
CA ILE A 272 -13.65 -8.16 1.43
C ILE A 272 -13.37 -6.70 1.09
N GLU A 273 -13.56 -6.35 -0.18
CA GLU A 273 -13.65 -4.94 -0.56
C GLU A 273 -14.86 -4.33 0.14
N GLN A 274 -14.63 -3.28 0.94
CA GLN A 274 -15.59 -2.66 1.85
C GLN A 274 -16.90 -2.19 1.18
N GLY A 275 -16.92 -2.03 -0.15
CA GLY A 275 -18.11 -1.70 -0.93
C GLY A 275 -19.07 -2.86 -1.17
N LEU A 276 -18.66 -4.09 -0.86
CA LEU A 276 -19.47 -5.31 -0.97
C LEU A 276 -20.10 -5.73 0.36
N MET A 277 -19.78 -5.03 1.46
CA MET A 277 -20.43 -5.26 2.75
C MET A 277 -21.88 -4.77 2.67
N PRO A 278 -22.87 -5.60 3.05
CA PRO A 278 -24.25 -5.17 3.10
C PRO A 278 -24.39 -3.97 4.04
N LYS A 279 -25.26 -3.03 3.67
CA LYS A 279 -25.70 -1.95 4.57
C LYS A 279 -26.72 -2.46 5.58
#